data_AF-A0A5S6R5E5-F1
#
_entry.id   AF-A0A5S6R5E5-F1
#
_cell.length_a   1.000
_cell.length_b   1.000
_cell.length_c   1.000
_cell.angle_alpha   90.00
_cell.angle_beta   90.00
_cell.angle_gamma   90.00
#
_symmetry.space_group_name_H-M   'P 1'
#
loop_
_entity.id
_entity.type
_entity.pdbx_description
1 polymer ?
#
loop_
_entity_poly.entity_id
_entity_poly.type
_entity_poly.pdbx_seq_one_letter_code
_entity_poly.pdbx_strand_id
1 'polypeptide(L)'
;MCICKVYDDWKGIRLNDVIELVGIYYGDGDVSEGHTEPGVVRSRYLHVIAYRKLVVDHPSYCHYDFVTEELLKSLIDIPSARQAVLSLFTDVLYGDELAAEYLLCHLLSSVRHRVGTLPVGSMPLNLFKAEEALAGDLGSLFKQLFTKVLYLPLQLDILNNETLVPRKDYETDALSMGKLQLPSGSILLIDENKLQEGALNENGVKNIVALRSIIQWQNVSYDFKWQAVTVETNVNMLAISAGKSMLPFSFALPLEKRVNGKNFHSTVDNGILSLARSYLSLCKVLPLKCSPEQTQQAVGRTFVHARREDPSITQEDLHQWITVAGTLALSCGMDNIGETCWEKAVALERLRRNRINAS
;
A
#
# COMPACT_ATOMS: atom_id res chain seq x y z
N MET A 1 10.11 24.84 0.52
CA MET A 1 10.24 24.03 1.74
C MET A 1 9.92 24.93 2.94
N CYS A 2 9.10 24.48 3.88
CA CYS A 2 8.82 25.20 5.12
C CYS A 2 9.40 24.38 6.28
N ILE A 3 10.14 25.02 7.18
CA ILE A 3 10.72 24.39 8.35
C ILE A 3 9.69 24.50 9.48
N CYS A 4 9.21 23.36 9.97
CA CYS A 4 8.32 23.34 11.12
C CYS A 4 9.17 23.32 12.40
N LYS A 5 9.09 24.38 13.20
CA LYS A 5 9.72 24.48 14.52
C LYS A 5 8.76 23.96 15.56
N VAL A 6 9.25 23.03 16.36
CA VAL A 6 8.51 22.33 17.40
C VAL A 6 9.18 22.61 18.73
N TYR A 7 8.39 22.87 19.76
CA TYR A 7 8.88 23.26 21.08
C TYR A 7 8.66 22.20 22.17
N ASP A 8 7.69 21.31 21.98
CA ASP A 8 7.41 20.19 22.89
C ASP A 8 7.98 18.87 22.35
N ASP A 9 8.21 17.90 23.23
CA ASP A 9 8.58 16.54 22.82
C ASP A 9 7.49 15.93 21.93
N TRP A 10 7.75 15.84 20.62
CA TRP A 10 6.93 15.09 19.66
C TRP A 10 7.04 13.60 19.92
N LYS A 11 6.24 13.10 20.87
CA LYS A 11 6.16 11.67 21.14
C LYS A 11 5.31 10.99 20.07
N GLY A 12 5.91 10.03 19.37
CA GLY A 12 5.18 9.10 18.49
C GLY A 12 5.04 9.50 17.02
N ILE A 13 5.55 10.66 16.60
CA ILE A 13 5.69 11.01 15.18
C ILE A 13 6.96 10.36 14.62
N ARG A 14 6.80 9.61 13.54
CA ARG A 14 7.87 8.96 12.79
C ARG A 14 8.02 9.59 11.41
N LEU A 15 9.15 9.30 10.78
CA LEU A 15 9.38 9.71 9.40
C LEU A 15 8.27 9.18 8.49
N ASN A 16 7.79 10.03 7.57
CA ASN A 16 6.71 9.74 6.61
C ASN A 16 5.31 9.58 7.24
N ASP A 17 5.13 9.92 8.51
CA ASP A 17 3.78 10.08 9.06
C ASP A 17 3.06 11.26 8.39
N VAL A 18 1.77 11.08 8.12
CA VAL A 18 0.90 12.17 7.68
C VAL A 18 0.34 12.87 8.93
N ILE A 19 0.63 14.15 9.05
CA ILE A 19 0.24 14.95 10.22
C ILE A 19 -0.43 16.24 9.77
N GLU A 20 -1.38 16.70 10.58
CA GLU A 20 -1.95 18.03 10.51
C GLU A 20 -1.20 18.93 11.51
N LEU A 21 -0.85 20.14 11.07
CA LEU A 21 -0.10 21.12 11.85
C LEU A 21 -0.87 22.43 11.91
N VAL A 22 -0.95 23.00 13.11
CA VAL A 22 -1.50 24.34 13.37
C VAL A 22 -0.43 25.14 14.08
N GLY A 23 -0.14 26.34 13.57
CA GLY A 23 0.96 27.15 14.10
C GLY A 23 1.01 28.56 13.55
N ILE A 24 1.98 29.33 14.03
CA ILE A 24 2.24 30.70 13.56
C ILE A 24 3.24 30.62 12.42
N TYR A 25 2.82 31.03 11.24
CA TYR A 25 3.65 31.04 10.04
C TYR A 25 4.42 32.37 9.95
N TYR A 26 5.73 32.28 9.71
CA TYR A 26 6.60 33.42 9.44
C TYR A 26 7.17 33.26 8.04
N GLY A 27 6.81 34.20 7.17
CA GLY A 27 7.23 34.24 5.78
C GLY A 27 8.26 35.34 5.50
N ASP A 28 8.71 35.41 4.24
CA ASP A 28 9.60 36.44 3.71
C ASP A 28 8.94 37.82 3.75
N GLY A 29 8.92 38.45 4.92
CA GLY A 29 8.32 39.78 5.11
C GLY A 29 8.29 40.26 6.56
N ASP A 30 8.32 39.35 7.55
CA ASP A 30 8.08 39.72 8.96
C ASP A 30 9.36 40.01 9.79
N VAL A 31 10.53 40.01 9.16
CA VAL A 31 11.78 40.41 9.82
C VAL A 31 12.09 41.85 9.42
N SER A 32 11.79 42.78 10.32
CA SER A 32 12.20 44.18 10.27
C SER A 32 13.69 44.32 9.93
N GLU A 33 14.03 45.33 9.14
CA GLU A 33 15.36 45.70 8.59
C GLU A 33 16.49 45.84 9.64
N GLY A 34 16.85 44.75 10.31
CA GLY A 34 17.93 44.70 11.29
C GLY A 34 18.87 43.55 10.95
N HIS A 35 20.02 43.89 10.37
CA HIS A 35 21.23 43.07 10.25
C HIS A 35 21.01 41.61 9.85
N THR A 36 20.71 41.35 8.57
CA THR A 36 20.91 40.01 7.99
C THR A 36 22.32 39.94 7.39
N GLU A 37 23.14 39.02 7.91
CA GLU A 37 24.42 38.68 7.29
C GLU A 37 24.17 38.14 5.85
N PRO A 38 25.02 38.51 4.88
CA PRO A 38 24.89 38.02 3.51
C PRO A 38 25.11 36.50 3.47
N GLY A 39 24.06 35.74 3.16
CA GLY A 39 24.11 34.28 3.01
C GLY A 39 23.03 33.49 3.75
N VAL A 40 22.23 34.12 4.62
CA VAL A 40 21.14 33.42 5.33
C VAL A 40 19.98 33.15 4.36
N VAL A 41 19.77 31.88 4.01
CA VAL A 41 18.61 31.43 3.23
C VAL A 41 17.34 31.80 4.00
N ARG A 42 16.61 32.76 3.44
CA ARG A 42 15.25 33.16 3.81
C ARG A 42 14.35 31.92 3.88
N SER A 43 14.22 31.38 5.09
CA SER A 43 13.54 30.11 5.34
C SER A 43 12.18 30.40 5.95
N ARG A 44 11.13 29.85 5.34
CA ARG A 44 9.76 29.95 5.86
C ARG A 44 9.63 29.04 7.08
N TYR A 45 9.22 29.60 8.20
CA TYR A 45 9.05 28.85 9.44
C TYR A 45 7.57 28.72 9.81
N LEU A 46 7.16 27.52 10.22
CA LEU A 46 5.91 27.31 10.93
C LEU A 46 6.24 26.97 12.38
N HIS A 47 5.92 27.85 13.30
CA HIS A 47 6.03 27.58 14.72
C HIS A 47 4.80 26.80 15.16
N VAL A 48 4.96 25.50 15.36
CA VAL A 48 3.86 24.58 15.64
C VAL A 48 3.32 24.83 17.04
N ILE A 49 2.02 25.08 17.14
CA ILE A 49 1.26 25.21 18.40
C ILE A 49 0.55 23.89 18.71
N ALA A 50 -0.05 23.26 17.69
CA ALA A 50 -0.75 22.00 17.82
C ALA A 50 -0.46 21.11 16.62
N TYR A 51 -0.49 19.81 16.85
CA TYR A 51 -0.32 18.81 15.81
C TYR A 51 -1.23 17.63 16.08
N ARG A 52 -1.59 16.93 15.00
CA ARG A 52 -2.35 15.68 15.06
C ARG A 52 -1.83 14.71 14.01
N LYS A 53 -1.59 13.47 14.42
CA LYS A 53 -1.32 12.38 13.46
C LYS A 53 -2.63 11.92 12.85
N LEU A 54 -2.71 11.92 11.52
CA LEU A 54 -3.92 11.48 10.83
C LEU A 54 -3.96 9.95 10.79
N VAL A 55 -5.06 9.38 11.29
CA VAL A 55 -5.32 7.93 11.21
C VAL A 55 -6.09 7.60 9.93
N VAL A 56 -7.05 8.44 9.57
CA VAL A 56 -7.82 8.33 8.32
C VAL A 56 -7.45 9.48 7.40
N ASP A 57 -6.96 9.18 6.19
CA ASP A 57 -6.56 10.20 5.22
C ASP A 57 -7.73 10.84 4.47
N HIS A 58 -8.90 10.23 4.53
CA HIS A 58 -10.08 10.71 3.83
C HIS A 58 -10.57 12.04 4.43
N PRO A 59 -10.71 13.12 3.65
CA PRO A 59 -11.03 14.45 4.18
C PRO A 59 -12.31 14.51 5.02
N SER A 60 -13.33 13.72 4.67
CA SER A 60 -14.59 13.67 5.42
C SER A 60 -14.48 12.93 6.77
N TYR A 61 -13.41 12.18 7.01
CA TYR A 61 -13.24 11.30 8.17
C TYR A 61 -11.91 11.52 8.91
N CYS A 62 -11.08 12.48 8.49
CA CYS A 62 -9.77 12.74 9.08
C CYS A 62 -9.82 13.25 10.52
N HIS A 63 -11.02 13.58 11.02
CA HIS A 63 -11.26 13.95 12.40
C HIS A 63 -11.43 12.75 13.35
N TYR A 64 -11.55 11.53 12.82
CA TYR A 64 -11.61 10.32 13.64
C TYR A 64 -10.20 9.83 13.99
N ASP A 65 -9.93 9.69 15.29
CA ASP A 65 -8.67 9.14 15.79
C ASP A 65 -8.65 7.61 15.79
N PHE A 66 -9.81 6.97 15.70
CA PHE A 66 -9.94 5.51 15.56
C PHE A 66 -11.27 5.16 14.88
N VAL A 67 -11.32 3.97 14.27
CA VAL A 67 -12.52 3.43 13.61
C VAL A 67 -12.91 2.13 14.29
N THR A 68 -14.20 1.97 14.61
CA THR A 68 -14.79 0.73 15.12
C THR A 68 -15.78 0.16 14.12
N GLU A 69 -16.19 -1.09 14.34
CA GLU A 69 -17.20 -1.77 13.54
C GLU A 69 -18.55 -1.03 13.60
N GLU A 70 -18.96 -0.52 14.77
CA GLU A 70 -20.21 0.23 14.94
C GLU A 70 -20.19 1.57 14.18
N LEU A 71 -19.06 2.29 14.25
CA LEU A 71 -18.89 3.53 13.52
C LEU A 71 -18.90 3.28 12.00
N LEU A 72 -18.20 2.25 11.54
CA LEU A 72 -18.16 1.90 10.12
C LEU A 72 -19.57 1.60 9.58
N LYS A 73 -20.35 0.79 10.33
CA LYS A 73 -21.73 0.43 9.99
C LYS A 73 -22.71 1.61 10.03
N SER A 74 -22.44 2.63 10.83
CA SER A 74 -23.29 3.84 10.88
C SER A 74 -23.00 4.82 9.75
N LEU A 75 -21.77 4.80 9.21
CA LEU A 75 -21.35 5.71 8.14
C LEU A 75 -21.58 5.16 6.73
N ILE A 76 -21.51 3.84 6.54
CA ILE A 76 -21.53 3.21 5.21
C ILE A 76 -22.35 1.92 5.23
N ASP A 77 -23.17 1.73 4.19
CA ASP A 77 -23.73 0.42 3.85
C ASP A 77 -22.65 -0.49 3.24
N ILE A 78 -21.95 -1.23 4.11
CA ILE A 78 -20.76 -2.02 3.76
C ILE A 78 -21.03 -3.04 2.64
N PRO A 79 -22.10 -3.88 2.67
CA PRO A 79 -22.38 -4.82 1.59
C PRO A 79 -22.51 -4.15 0.22
N SER A 80 -23.28 -3.07 0.12
CA SER A 80 -23.49 -2.35 -1.13
C SER A 80 -22.21 -1.67 -1.62
N ALA A 81 -21.45 -1.05 -0.71
CA ALA A 81 -20.18 -0.42 -1.04
C ALA A 81 -19.13 -1.43 -1.54
N ARG A 82 -19.01 -2.57 -0.84
CA ARG A 82 -18.13 -3.68 -1.24
C ARG A 82 -18.49 -4.19 -2.62
N GLN A 83 -19.79 -4.41 -2.90
CA GLN A 83 -20.25 -4.89 -4.19
C GLN A 83 -19.95 -3.88 -5.32
N ALA A 84 -20.16 -2.59 -5.08
CA ALA A 84 -19.85 -1.55 -6.04
C ALA A 84 -18.35 -1.50 -6.37
N VAL A 85 -17.49 -1.61 -5.35
CA VAL A 85 -16.02 -1.65 -5.53
C VAL A 85 -15.58 -2.91 -6.28
N LEU A 86 -16.12 -4.08 -5.94
CA LEU A 86 -15.80 -5.31 -6.67
C LEU A 86 -16.27 -5.28 -8.11
N SER A 87 -17.46 -4.73 -8.39
CA SER A 87 -17.92 -4.54 -9.77
C SER A 87 -16.95 -3.67 -10.54
N LEU A 88 -16.55 -2.54 -9.96
CA LEU A 88 -15.59 -1.62 -10.58
C LEU A 88 -14.24 -2.29 -10.87
N PHE A 89 -13.71 -3.07 -9.93
CA PHE A 89 -12.45 -3.79 -10.14
C PHE A 89 -12.59 -4.94 -11.14
N THR A 90 -13.71 -5.66 -11.12
CA THR A 90 -14.01 -6.73 -12.08
C THR A 90 -14.06 -6.18 -13.50
N ASP A 91 -14.68 -5.01 -13.69
CA ASP A 91 -14.75 -4.34 -14.99
C ASP A 91 -13.36 -3.95 -15.51
N VAL A 92 -12.51 -3.34 -14.68
CA VAL A 92 -11.12 -3.00 -15.05
C VAL A 92 -10.28 -4.24 -15.32
N LEU A 93 -10.55 -5.34 -14.62
CA LEU A 93 -9.82 -6.60 -14.72
C LEU A 93 -10.47 -7.58 -15.72
N TYR A 94 -11.13 -7.06 -16.76
CA TYR A 94 -11.66 -7.84 -17.89
C TYR A 94 -12.67 -8.95 -17.50
N GLY A 95 -13.45 -8.71 -16.44
CA GLY A 95 -14.43 -9.65 -15.91
C GLY A 95 -13.85 -10.67 -14.92
N ASP A 96 -12.60 -10.51 -14.48
CA ASP A 96 -11.96 -11.46 -13.55
C ASP A 96 -12.31 -11.18 -12.09
N GLU A 97 -13.40 -11.77 -11.62
CA GLU A 97 -13.89 -11.64 -10.24
C GLU A 97 -12.88 -12.09 -9.18
N LEU A 98 -12.07 -13.12 -9.47
CA LEU A 98 -11.05 -13.59 -8.53
C LEU A 98 -9.96 -12.53 -8.38
N ALA A 99 -9.50 -11.96 -9.49
CA ALA A 99 -8.52 -10.88 -9.46
C ALA A 99 -9.07 -9.63 -8.77
N ALA A 100 -10.35 -9.32 -8.93
CA ALA A 100 -11.01 -8.22 -8.23
C ALA A 100 -11.03 -8.43 -6.70
N GLU A 101 -11.33 -9.64 -6.23
CA GLU A 101 -11.26 -9.99 -4.81
C GLU A 101 -9.83 -9.85 -4.26
N TYR A 102 -8.82 -10.36 -4.98
CA TYR A 102 -7.41 -10.22 -4.58
C TYR A 102 -6.96 -8.75 -4.59
N LEU A 103 -7.42 -7.94 -5.55
CA LEU A 103 -7.11 -6.53 -5.61
C LEU A 103 -7.72 -5.77 -4.43
N LEU A 104 -8.98 -6.05 -4.08
CA LEU A 104 -9.61 -5.46 -2.91
C LEU A 104 -8.87 -5.85 -1.62
N CYS A 105 -8.58 -7.14 -1.44
CA CYS A 105 -7.80 -7.62 -0.30
C CYS A 105 -6.43 -6.94 -0.22
N HIS A 106 -5.73 -6.83 -1.34
CA HIS A 106 -4.46 -6.13 -1.44
C HIS A 106 -4.56 -4.68 -0.97
N LEU A 107 -5.57 -3.93 -1.43
CA LEU A 107 -5.73 -2.50 -1.10
C LEU A 107 -6.10 -2.26 0.37
N LEU A 108 -6.84 -3.20 0.98
CA LEU A 108 -7.19 -3.19 2.40
C LEU A 108 -6.10 -3.75 3.31
N SER A 109 -5.12 -4.46 2.75
CA SER A 109 -3.98 -4.99 3.49
C SER A 109 -3.09 -3.86 4.04
N SER A 110 -2.46 -4.11 5.17
CA SER A 110 -1.54 -3.18 5.81
C SER A 110 -0.68 -3.91 6.83
N VAL A 111 0.53 -3.40 7.07
CA VAL A 111 1.38 -3.92 8.16
C VAL A 111 0.74 -3.55 9.50
N ARG A 112 0.16 -4.55 10.18
CA ARG A 112 -0.55 -4.35 11.46
C ARG A 112 0.39 -4.41 12.64
N HIS A 113 1.29 -5.37 12.61
CA HIS A 113 2.34 -5.55 13.60
C HIS A 113 3.52 -6.26 12.94
N ARG A 114 4.65 -6.32 13.67
CA ARG A 114 5.85 -7.01 13.23
C ARG A 114 6.24 -8.06 14.26
N VAL A 115 6.64 -9.23 13.77
CA VAL A 115 7.24 -10.29 14.59
C VAL A 115 8.69 -10.40 14.15
N GLY A 116 9.60 -9.79 14.94
CA GLY A 116 10.96 -9.54 14.47
C GLY A 116 10.95 -8.61 13.26
N THR A 117 11.53 -9.03 12.14
CA THR A 117 11.54 -8.27 10.88
C THR A 117 10.32 -8.52 9.99
N LEU A 118 9.52 -9.56 10.26
CA LEU A 118 8.42 -9.98 9.40
C LEU A 118 7.22 -9.03 9.52
N PRO A 119 6.78 -8.37 8.42
CA PRO A 119 5.61 -7.50 8.42
C PRO A 119 4.30 -8.31 8.29
N VAL A 120 3.58 -8.48 9.40
CA VAL A 120 2.33 -9.25 9.41
C VAL A 120 1.18 -8.41 8.84
N GLY A 121 0.46 -8.97 7.86
CA GLY A 121 -0.68 -8.34 7.20
C GLY A 121 -0.35 -7.64 5.88
N SER A 122 0.92 -7.65 5.45
CA SER A 122 1.34 -7.17 4.13
C SER A 122 0.91 -8.16 3.04
N MET A 123 0.30 -7.66 1.97
CA MET A 123 -0.16 -8.48 0.84
C MET A 123 0.38 -7.93 -0.48
N PRO A 124 1.69 -8.03 -0.78
CA PRO A 124 2.23 -7.57 -2.06
C PRO A 124 1.67 -8.45 -3.19
N LEU A 125 1.03 -7.82 -4.18
CA LEU A 125 0.29 -8.50 -5.25
C LEU A 125 0.95 -8.28 -6.61
N ASN A 126 1.08 -9.34 -7.40
CA ASN A 126 1.43 -9.30 -8.81
C ASN A 126 0.29 -9.89 -9.64
N LEU A 127 -0.31 -9.07 -10.50
CA LEU A 127 -1.25 -9.51 -11.52
C LEU A 127 -0.50 -9.69 -12.83
N PHE A 128 -0.32 -10.95 -13.24
CA PHE A 128 0.46 -11.29 -14.43
C PHE A 128 -0.41 -11.86 -15.56
N LYS A 129 0.16 -12.01 -16.77
CA LYS A 129 -0.62 -12.19 -18.03
C LYS A 129 -1.52 -10.98 -18.32
N ALA A 130 -1.13 -9.80 -17.82
CA ALA A 130 -1.84 -8.55 -18.02
C ALA A 130 -1.50 -7.93 -19.38
N GLU A 131 -2.46 -7.22 -19.98
CA GLU A 131 -2.17 -6.35 -21.12
C GLU A 131 -1.40 -5.11 -20.69
N GLU A 132 -0.65 -4.53 -21.62
CA GLU A 132 0.16 -3.33 -21.41
C GLU A 132 -0.67 -2.12 -20.93
N ALA A 133 -1.92 -2.00 -21.40
CA ALA A 133 -2.82 -0.91 -21.04
C ALA A 133 -3.28 -0.95 -19.56
N LEU A 134 -3.32 -2.14 -18.94
CA LEU A 134 -3.94 -2.33 -17.63
C LEU A 134 -3.29 -1.48 -16.53
N ALA A 135 -1.96 -1.34 -16.56
CA ALA A 135 -1.26 -0.54 -15.57
C ALA A 135 -1.64 0.95 -15.67
N GLY A 136 -1.87 1.46 -16.88
CA GLY A 136 -2.34 2.82 -17.12
C GLY A 136 -3.80 3.02 -16.66
N ASP A 137 -4.66 2.05 -16.93
CA ASP A 137 -6.07 2.08 -16.55
C ASP A 137 -6.23 2.02 -15.02
N LEU A 138 -5.53 1.10 -14.35
CA LEU A 138 -5.48 1.03 -12.90
C LEU A 138 -4.84 2.29 -12.30
N GLY A 139 -3.80 2.83 -12.90
CA GLY A 139 -3.20 4.09 -12.46
C GLY A 139 -4.19 5.26 -12.53
N SER A 140 -5.01 5.32 -13.57
CA SER A 140 -6.05 6.33 -13.74
C SER A 140 -7.19 6.16 -12.73
N LEU A 141 -7.62 4.91 -12.48
CA LEU A 141 -8.62 4.61 -11.48
C LEU A 141 -8.11 4.91 -10.05
N PHE A 142 -6.90 4.50 -9.73
CA PHE A 142 -6.32 4.68 -8.40
C PHE A 142 -6.13 6.14 -8.05
N LYS A 143 -5.72 6.98 -9.01
CA LYS A 143 -5.68 8.44 -8.81
C LYS A 143 -7.05 9.06 -8.51
N GLN A 144 -8.12 8.43 -8.98
CA GLN A 144 -9.48 8.84 -8.60
C GLN A 144 -9.85 8.32 -7.21
N LEU A 145 -9.47 7.10 -6.84
CA LEU A 145 -9.87 6.50 -5.56
C LEU A 145 -9.02 6.92 -4.35
N PHE A 146 -7.75 7.26 -4.55
CA PHE A 146 -6.78 7.42 -3.47
C PHE A 146 -5.97 8.70 -3.63
N THR A 147 -5.54 9.26 -2.50
CA THR A 147 -4.69 10.46 -2.44
C THR A 147 -3.20 10.14 -2.53
N LYS A 148 -2.80 8.90 -2.24
CA LYS A 148 -1.41 8.46 -2.11
C LYS A 148 -1.09 7.32 -3.08
N VAL A 149 -0.87 7.68 -4.35
CA VAL A 149 -0.57 6.71 -5.42
C VAL A 149 0.72 7.12 -6.13
N LEU A 150 1.68 6.21 -6.17
CA LEU A 150 2.87 6.33 -7.01
C LEU A 150 2.80 5.28 -8.12
N TYR A 151 2.83 5.74 -9.38
CA TYR A 151 3.02 4.87 -10.54
C TYR A 151 4.50 4.84 -10.90
N LEU A 152 5.07 3.64 -11.03
CA LEU A 152 6.48 3.42 -11.31
C LEU A 152 6.62 2.46 -12.51
N PRO A 153 6.89 2.98 -13.72
CA PRO A 153 7.21 2.14 -14.86
C PRO A 153 8.64 1.61 -14.73
N LEU A 154 8.83 0.29 -14.77
CA LEU A 154 10.16 -0.33 -14.66
C LEU A 154 10.95 -0.27 -15.96
N GLN A 155 11.08 0.92 -16.53
CA GLN A 155 11.95 1.16 -17.67
C GLN A 155 13.40 1.22 -17.21
N LEU A 156 14.32 0.77 -18.07
CA LEU A 156 15.76 0.76 -17.76
C LEU A 156 16.28 2.17 -17.43
N ASP A 157 15.81 3.18 -18.17
CA ASP A 157 16.16 4.59 -17.95
C ASP A 157 15.75 5.06 -16.55
N ILE A 158 14.49 4.81 -16.16
CA ILE A 158 13.96 5.12 -14.83
C ILE A 158 14.77 4.40 -13.75
N LEU A 159 15.03 3.10 -13.91
CA LEU A 159 15.81 2.33 -12.93
C LEU A 159 17.23 2.85 -12.76
N ASN A 160 17.90 3.23 -13.86
CA ASN A 160 19.31 3.62 -13.81
C ASN A 160 19.52 5.09 -13.42
N ASN A 161 18.58 5.99 -13.74
CA ASN A 161 18.76 7.44 -13.58
C ASN A 161 17.96 8.05 -12.44
N GLU A 162 16.86 7.43 -12.00
CA GLU A 162 16.06 7.96 -10.90
C GLU A 162 16.61 7.58 -9.53
N THR A 163 16.45 8.48 -8.57
CA THR A 163 16.78 8.24 -7.17
C THR A 163 15.54 7.74 -6.44
N LEU A 164 15.40 6.43 -6.27
CA LEU A 164 14.26 5.88 -5.52
C LEU A 164 14.48 5.95 -4.01
N VAL A 165 15.74 5.81 -3.58
CA VAL A 165 16.11 5.79 -2.16
C VAL A 165 16.63 7.16 -1.71
N PRO A 166 16.19 7.68 -0.57
CA PRO A 166 16.71 8.95 -0.04
C PRO A 166 18.20 8.87 0.28
N ARG A 167 18.92 9.95 0.00
CA ARG A 167 20.37 10.05 0.22
C ARG A 167 20.71 11.35 0.93
N LYS A 168 21.59 11.31 1.94
CA LYS A 168 22.08 12.54 2.56
C LYS A 168 23.13 13.18 1.65
N ASP A 169 22.82 14.39 1.21
CA ASP A 169 23.81 15.27 0.62
C ASP A 169 24.51 16.04 1.75
N TYR A 170 25.84 15.97 1.75
CA TYR A 170 26.68 16.60 2.77
C TYR A 170 27.21 17.96 2.32
N GLU A 171 27.11 18.29 1.03
CA GLU A 171 27.46 19.62 0.52
C GLU A 171 26.36 20.62 0.87
N THR A 172 25.10 20.19 0.81
CA THR A 172 23.92 20.99 1.14
C THR A 172 23.35 20.73 2.55
N ASP A 173 23.95 19.78 3.29
CA ASP A 173 23.46 19.19 4.55
C ASP A 173 21.95 18.81 4.53
N ALA A 174 21.42 18.52 3.34
CA ALA A 174 20.02 18.17 3.12
C ALA A 174 19.87 16.70 2.71
N LEU A 175 18.74 16.09 3.05
CA LEU A 175 18.37 14.78 2.52
C LEU A 175 17.79 14.97 1.11
N SER A 176 18.46 14.47 0.07
CA SER A 176 17.87 14.38 -1.27
C SER A 176 16.73 13.37 -1.22
N MET A 177 15.52 13.82 -1.54
CA MET A 177 14.31 13.01 -1.49
C MET A 177 14.38 11.88 -2.52
N GLY A 178 14.09 10.65 -2.09
CA GLY A 178 13.89 9.51 -2.96
C GLY A 178 12.40 9.26 -3.20
N LYS A 179 12.03 8.75 -4.38
CA LYS A 179 10.62 8.46 -4.70
C LYS A 179 9.94 7.46 -3.75
N LEU A 180 10.70 6.61 -3.07
CA LEU A 180 10.20 5.62 -2.11
C LEU A 180 10.07 6.16 -0.68
N GLN A 181 10.31 7.46 -0.47
CA GLN A 181 9.95 8.16 0.77
C GLN A 181 8.42 8.38 0.84
N LEU A 182 7.69 7.29 0.93
CA LEU A 182 6.23 7.28 0.85
C LEU A 182 5.60 7.26 2.24
N PRO A 183 4.51 8.01 2.47
CA PRO A 183 3.74 7.91 3.69
C PRO A 183 3.04 6.56 3.83
N SER A 184 2.76 6.18 5.07
CA SER A 184 2.01 4.96 5.39
C SER A 184 0.67 4.91 4.63
N GLY A 185 0.31 3.73 4.12
CA GLY A 185 -0.91 3.48 3.35
C GLY A 185 -0.84 3.88 1.88
N SER A 186 0.32 4.33 1.38
CA SER A 186 0.54 4.62 -0.05
C SER A 186 0.42 3.36 -0.90
N ILE A 187 -0.02 3.53 -2.14
CA ILE A 187 -0.08 2.48 -3.15
C ILE A 187 1.05 2.71 -4.15
N LEU A 188 1.92 1.72 -4.32
CA LEU A 188 2.94 1.71 -5.36
C LEU A 188 2.50 0.75 -6.46
N LEU A 189 2.13 1.32 -7.61
CA LEU A 189 1.77 0.60 -8.82
C LEU A 189 3.01 0.47 -9.72
N ILE A 190 3.54 -0.74 -9.82
CA ILE A 190 4.71 -1.11 -10.60
C ILE A 190 4.24 -1.65 -11.95
N ASP A 191 4.73 -1.04 -13.03
CA ASP A 191 4.45 -1.49 -14.39
C ASP A 191 5.69 -2.22 -14.95
N GLU A 192 5.66 -3.54 -14.87
CA GLU A 192 6.70 -4.42 -15.41
C GLU A 192 6.51 -4.70 -16.90
N ASN A 193 5.38 -4.34 -17.52
CA ASN A 193 5.21 -4.47 -18.97
C ASN A 193 6.15 -3.53 -19.74
N LYS A 194 6.64 -2.47 -19.08
CA LYS A 194 7.63 -1.54 -19.61
C LYS A 194 9.08 -1.97 -19.38
N LEU A 195 9.30 -3.15 -18.80
CA LEU A 195 10.63 -3.69 -18.58
C LEU A 195 11.29 -4.03 -19.91
N GLN A 196 12.51 -3.53 -20.09
CA GLN A 196 13.33 -3.74 -21.28
C GLN A 196 14.61 -4.49 -20.91
N GLU A 197 15.12 -5.29 -21.84
CA GLU A 197 16.43 -5.92 -21.68
C GLU A 197 17.54 -4.87 -21.65
N GLY A 198 18.48 -5.03 -20.73
CA GLY A 198 19.63 -4.14 -20.61
C GLY A 198 20.36 -4.29 -19.28
N ALA A 199 21.52 -3.65 -19.18
CA ALA A 199 22.34 -3.70 -17.98
C ALA A 199 21.91 -2.64 -16.96
N LEU A 200 21.66 -3.08 -15.72
CA LEU A 200 21.50 -2.17 -14.60
C LEU A 200 22.87 -1.64 -14.17
N ASN A 201 22.96 -0.33 -13.99
CA ASN A 201 24.12 0.27 -13.34
C ASN A 201 24.01 0.09 -11.81
N GLU A 202 24.99 0.59 -11.06
CA GLU A 202 24.98 0.50 -9.59
C GLU A 202 23.71 1.11 -8.96
N ASN A 203 23.19 2.21 -9.52
CA ASN A 203 21.96 2.84 -9.05
C ASN A 203 20.72 1.98 -9.34
N GLY A 204 20.64 1.39 -10.54
CA GLY A 204 19.60 0.44 -10.93
C GLY A 204 19.56 -0.78 -10.01
N VAL A 205 20.72 -1.33 -9.65
CA VAL A 205 20.80 -2.43 -8.68
C VAL A 205 20.29 -1.98 -7.30
N LYS A 206 20.69 -0.81 -6.81
CA LYS A 206 20.20 -0.24 -5.54
C LYS A 206 18.68 -0.04 -5.55
N ASN A 207 18.14 0.45 -6.66
CA ASN A 207 16.71 0.68 -6.84
C ASN A 207 15.91 -0.64 -6.80
N ILE A 208 16.39 -1.69 -7.49
CA ILE A 208 15.77 -3.02 -7.42
C ILE A 208 15.86 -3.62 -6.00
N VAL A 209 17.00 -3.47 -5.32
CA VAL A 209 17.15 -3.92 -3.94
C VAL A 209 16.16 -3.21 -3.03
N ALA A 210 15.97 -1.90 -3.18
CA ALA A 210 14.99 -1.14 -2.39
C ALA A 210 13.55 -1.62 -2.62
N LEU A 211 13.15 -1.89 -3.86
CA LEU A 211 11.83 -2.46 -4.17
C LEU A 211 11.64 -3.84 -3.52
N ARG A 212 12.66 -4.70 -3.57
CA ARG A 212 12.65 -6.01 -2.90
C ARG A 212 12.51 -5.87 -1.38
N SER A 213 13.23 -4.93 -0.78
CA SER A 213 13.16 -4.65 0.66
C SER A 213 11.76 -4.21 1.10
N ILE A 214 11.07 -3.39 0.31
CA ILE A 214 9.67 -3.01 0.64
C ILE A 214 8.75 -4.22 0.53
N ILE A 215 8.87 -5.02 -0.53
CA ILE A 215 8.01 -6.21 -0.74
C ILE A 215 8.15 -7.21 0.42
N GLN A 216 9.38 -7.52 0.81
CA GLN A 216 9.66 -8.56 1.80
C GLN A 216 9.57 -8.05 3.24
N TRP A 217 10.12 -6.86 3.51
CA TRP A 217 10.38 -6.38 4.86
C TRP A 217 9.65 -5.07 5.19
N GLN A 218 8.99 -4.46 4.21
CA GLN A 218 8.29 -3.19 4.39
C GLN A 218 9.21 -2.14 5.03
N ASN A 219 10.41 -1.98 4.48
CA ASN A 219 11.38 -0.99 4.90
C ASN A 219 12.18 -0.43 3.71
N VAL A 220 12.80 0.74 3.92
CA VAL A 220 13.65 1.41 2.94
C VAL A 220 14.95 1.81 3.64
N SER A 221 16.10 1.54 3.02
CA SER A 221 17.41 1.80 3.60
C SER A 221 17.96 3.15 3.13
N TYR A 222 17.93 4.17 3.98
CA TYR A 222 18.30 5.54 3.64
C TYR A 222 19.82 5.66 3.64
N ASP A 223 20.39 6.22 2.56
CA ASP A 223 21.83 6.29 2.36
C ASP A 223 22.40 7.56 3.01
N PHE A 224 23.01 7.44 4.19
CA PHE A 224 23.76 8.53 4.84
C PHE A 224 25.26 8.46 4.53
N LYS A 225 25.68 7.93 3.36
CA LYS A 225 27.06 7.71 2.88
C LYS A 225 27.91 6.76 3.75
N TRP A 226 27.98 6.99 5.05
CA TRP A 226 28.79 6.24 6.01
C TRP A 226 28.02 5.15 6.73
N GLN A 227 26.70 5.31 6.84
CA GLN A 227 25.82 4.33 7.45
C GLN A 227 24.48 4.34 6.72
N ALA A 228 23.94 3.17 6.44
CA ALA A 228 22.58 3.05 5.94
C ALA A 228 21.62 2.98 7.14
N VAL A 229 20.56 3.79 7.13
CA VAL A 229 19.53 3.80 8.18
C VAL A 229 18.26 3.19 7.62
N THR A 230 17.86 2.03 8.15
CA THR A 230 16.64 1.36 7.72
C THR A 230 15.42 2.00 8.38
N VAL A 231 14.53 2.55 7.55
CA VAL A 231 13.28 3.16 7.98
C VAL A 231 12.13 2.23 7.60
N GLU A 232 11.29 1.88 8.57
CA GLU A 232 10.09 1.09 8.32
C GLU A 232 9.07 1.87 7.48
N THR A 233 8.34 1.15 6.64
CA THR A 233 7.25 1.69 5.84
C THR A 233 6.02 0.77 5.87
N ASN A 234 4.92 1.21 5.28
CA ASN A 234 3.68 0.47 5.11
C ASN A 234 3.07 0.87 3.77
N VAL A 235 3.47 0.18 2.72
CA VAL A 235 3.13 0.47 1.31
C VAL A 235 2.49 -0.75 0.67
N ASN A 236 1.37 -0.54 -0.01
CA ASN A 236 0.71 -1.54 -0.81
C ASN A 236 1.41 -1.62 -2.18
N MET A 237 2.18 -2.69 -2.39
CA MET A 237 2.92 -2.95 -3.62
C MET A 237 2.08 -3.78 -4.60
N LEU A 238 1.71 -3.20 -5.74
CA LEU A 238 1.00 -3.88 -6.83
C LEU A 238 1.86 -3.88 -8.09
N ALA A 239 2.18 -5.05 -8.64
CA ALA A 239 2.81 -5.17 -9.94
C ALA A 239 1.81 -5.64 -11.01
N ILE A 240 1.94 -5.05 -12.20
CA ILE A 240 1.26 -5.48 -13.43
C ILE A 240 2.35 -5.95 -14.40
N SER A 241 2.22 -7.19 -14.86
CA SER A 241 3.29 -7.85 -15.63
C SER A 241 2.75 -8.78 -16.74
N ALA A 242 3.54 -8.95 -17.81
CA ALA A 242 3.21 -9.87 -18.89
C ALA A 242 3.43 -11.33 -18.46
N GLY A 243 4.52 -11.58 -17.73
CA GLY A 243 4.86 -12.89 -17.15
C GLY A 243 4.98 -12.82 -15.62
N LYS A 244 5.43 -13.91 -14.98
CA LYS A 244 5.72 -13.88 -13.54
C LYS A 244 6.75 -12.78 -13.25
N SER A 245 6.47 -11.96 -12.24
CA SER A 245 7.32 -10.81 -11.87
C SER A 245 8.74 -11.25 -11.51
N MET A 246 9.71 -10.40 -11.83
CA MET A 246 11.12 -10.55 -11.42
C MET A 246 11.35 -10.21 -9.93
N LEU A 247 10.37 -9.57 -9.30
CA LEU A 247 10.37 -9.19 -7.89
C LEU A 247 9.63 -10.26 -7.06
N PRO A 248 9.99 -10.44 -5.78
CA PRO A 248 9.53 -11.55 -4.95
C PRO A 248 8.13 -11.31 -4.38
N PHE A 249 7.12 -11.14 -5.24
CA PHE A 249 5.73 -10.97 -4.82
C PHE A 249 5.16 -12.27 -4.25
N SER A 250 4.77 -12.25 -2.98
CA SER A 250 4.18 -13.41 -2.29
C SER A 250 2.82 -13.83 -2.89
N PHE A 251 2.06 -12.87 -3.41
CA PHE A 251 0.78 -13.13 -4.07
C PHE A 251 0.94 -12.86 -5.57
N ALA A 252 1.18 -13.91 -6.35
CA ALA A 252 1.09 -13.85 -7.81
C ALA A 252 -0.25 -14.46 -8.27
N LEU A 253 -0.94 -13.80 -9.19
CA LEU A 253 -2.19 -14.28 -9.78
C LEU A 253 -2.18 -14.02 -11.30
N PRO A 254 -2.29 -15.07 -12.15
CA PRO A 254 -2.48 -14.87 -13.57
C PRO A 254 -3.91 -14.38 -13.83
N LEU A 255 -4.05 -13.32 -14.64
CA LEU A 255 -5.33 -12.79 -15.05
C LEU A 255 -5.99 -13.69 -16.10
N GLU A 256 -7.29 -13.89 -15.94
CA GLU A 256 -8.15 -14.58 -16.91
C GLU A 256 -9.16 -13.61 -17.49
N LYS A 257 -9.02 -13.26 -18.77
CA LYS A 257 -10.02 -12.43 -19.44
C LYS A 257 -11.28 -13.25 -19.67
N ARG A 258 -12.40 -12.78 -19.08
CA ARG A 258 -13.72 -13.41 -19.24
C ARG A 258 -14.62 -12.63 -20.18
N VAL A 259 -14.34 -11.35 -20.37
CA VAL A 259 -15.08 -10.48 -21.29
C VAL A 259 -14.11 -9.91 -22.32
N ASN A 260 -14.47 -10.04 -23.60
CA ASN A 260 -13.73 -9.39 -24.68
C ASN A 260 -14.09 -7.90 -24.71
N GLY A 261 -13.22 -7.08 -24.14
CA GLY A 261 -13.08 -5.64 -24.39
C GLY A 261 -14.34 -4.77 -24.27
N LYS A 262 -14.45 -4.05 -23.16
CA LYS A 262 -14.77 -2.62 -23.23
C LYS A 262 -13.50 -1.89 -22.81
N ASN A 263 -13.09 -0.86 -23.56
CA ASN A 263 -12.11 0.09 -23.05
C ASN A 263 -12.67 0.57 -21.71
N PHE A 264 -11.92 0.37 -20.62
CA PHE A 264 -12.35 0.88 -19.33
C PHE A 264 -12.61 2.38 -19.49
N HIS A 265 -13.87 2.79 -19.33
CA HIS A 265 -14.21 4.21 -19.39
C HIS A 265 -13.55 4.86 -18.19
N SER A 266 -12.57 5.73 -18.44
CA SER A 266 -11.76 6.38 -17.42
C SER A 266 -12.58 7.18 -16.39
N THR A 267 -13.84 7.50 -16.70
CA THR A 267 -14.70 8.31 -15.84
C THR A 267 -15.70 7.41 -15.12
N VAL A 268 -15.44 7.18 -13.84
CA VAL A 268 -16.36 6.47 -12.95
C VAL A 268 -17.38 7.46 -12.41
N ASP A 269 -18.62 7.01 -12.20
CA ASP A 269 -19.66 7.85 -11.58
C ASP A 269 -19.20 8.41 -10.22
N ASN A 270 -19.47 9.71 -9.99
CA ASN A 270 -19.02 10.40 -8.79
C ASN A 270 -19.64 9.83 -7.50
N GLY A 271 -20.88 9.32 -7.56
CA GLY A 271 -21.53 8.67 -6.43
C GLY A 271 -20.82 7.37 -6.06
N ILE A 272 -20.52 6.54 -7.05
CA ILE A 272 -19.74 5.30 -6.87
C ILE A 272 -18.33 5.62 -6.33
N LEU A 273 -17.65 6.63 -6.88
CA LEU A 273 -16.34 7.04 -6.39
C LEU A 273 -16.38 7.52 -4.93
N SER A 274 -17.36 8.32 -4.56
CA SER A 274 -17.52 8.77 -3.17
C SER A 274 -17.74 7.59 -2.23
N LEU A 275 -18.62 6.66 -2.60
CA LEU A 275 -18.88 5.45 -1.82
C LEU A 275 -17.63 4.59 -1.66
N ALA A 276 -16.91 4.35 -2.77
CA ALA A 276 -15.69 3.56 -2.81
C ALA A 276 -14.56 4.19 -1.97
N ARG A 277 -14.35 5.50 -2.09
CA ARG A 277 -13.36 6.26 -1.31
C ARG A 277 -13.62 6.13 0.19
N SER A 278 -14.87 6.34 0.61
CA SER A 278 -15.25 6.20 2.01
C SER A 278 -15.02 4.77 2.52
N TYR A 279 -15.50 3.78 1.77
CA TYR A 279 -15.39 2.36 2.13
C TYR A 279 -13.93 1.90 2.25
N LEU A 280 -13.11 2.14 1.23
CA LEU A 280 -11.71 1.73 1.20
C LEU A 280 -10.92 2.42 2.32
N SER A 281 -11.20 3.70 2.59
CA SER A 281 -10.48 4.46 3.62
C SER A 281 -10.80 3.98 5.03
N LEU A 282 -12.08 3.72 5.34
CA LEU A 282 -12.50 3.31 6.67
C LEU A 282 -12.23 1.82 6.95
N CYS A 283 -12.48 0.92 5.99
CA CYS A 283 -12.21 -0.51 6.17
C CYS A 283 -10.72 -0.80 6.36
N LYS A 284 -9.82 -0.05 5.69
CA LYS A 284 -8.38 -0.24 5.79
C LYS A 284 -7.85 0.03 7.20
N VAL A 285 -8.41 1.02 7.89
CA VAL A 285 -7.95 1.42 9.24
C VAL A 285 -8.64 0.67 10.38
N LEU A 286 -9.72 -0.06 10.11
CA LEU A 286 -10.41 -0.88 11.11
C LEU A 286 -9.42 -1.86 11.76
N PRO A 287 -9.30 -1.90 13.10
CA PRO A 287 -8.32 -2.74 13.78
C PRO A 287 -8.75 -4.20 13.76
N LEU A 288 -7.92 -5.08 13.18
CA LEU A 288 -8.16 -6.52 13.21
C LEU A 288 -7.71 -7.10 14.55
N LYS A 289 -8.65 -7.60 15.34
CA LYS A 289 -8.48 -8.28 16.62
C LYS A 289 -8.11 -9.75 16.42
N CYS A 290 -7.70 -10.39 17.52
CA CYS A 290 -7.48 -11.84 17.56
C CYS A 290 -8.76 -12.60 17.18
N SER A 291 -8.62 -13.60 16.32
CA SER A 291 -9.74 -14.44 15.90
C SER A 291 -10.30 -15.27 17.06
N PRO A 292 -11.61 -15.60 17.03
CA PRO A 292 -12.23 -16.50 18.01
C PRO A 292 -11.54 -17.88 18.06
N GLU A 293 -11.64 -18.57 19.19
CA GLU A 293 -11.01 -19.88 19.41
C GLU A 293 -11.45 -20.91 18.37
N GLN A 294 -12.74 -20.91 17.99
CA GLN A 294 -13.28 -21.82 16.98
C GLN A 294 -12.55 -21.65 15.64
N THR A 295 -12.31 -20.41 15.22
CA THR A 295 -11.58 -20.13 13.98
C THR A 295 -10.12 -20.54 14.09
N GLN A 296 -9.46 -20.33 15.24
CA GLN A 296 -8.08 -20.79 15.44
C GLN A 296 -7.96 -22.32 15.33
N GLN A 297 -8.92 -23.06 15.89
CA GLN A 297 -9.00 -24.51 15.74
C GLN A 297 -9.25 -24.93 14.28
N ALA A 298 -10.16 -24.24 13.58
CA ALA A 298 -10.45 -24.49 12.16
C ALA A 298 -9.21 -24.25 11.27
N VAL A 299 -8.44 -23.18 11.54
CA VAL A 299 -7.17 -22.89 10.87
C VAL A 299 -6.18 -24.04 11.04
N GLY A 300 -5.98 -24.49 12.29
CA GLY A 300 -5.07 -25.61 12.59
C GLY A 300 -5.47 -26.90 11.89
N ARG A 301 -6.76 -27.26 11.92
CA ARG A 301 -7.30 -28.45 11.23
C ARG A 301 -7.11 -28.36 9.72
N THR A 302 -7.42 -27.21 9.13
CA THR A 302 -7.29 -26.97 7.68
C THR A 302 -5.84 -27.08 7.24
N PHE A 303 -4.91 -26.50 7.98
CA PHE A 303 -3.48 -26.54 7.66
C PHE A 303 -2.91 -27.97 7.71
N VAL A 304 -3.24 -28.73 8.75
CA VAL A 304 -2.82 -30.13 8.87
C VAL A 304 -3.40 -30.97 7.74
N HIS A 305 -4.67 -30.79 7.39
CA HIS A 305 -5.30 -31.49 6.28
C HIS A 305 -4.62 -31.16 4.94
N ALA A 306 -4.42 -29.87 4.67
CA ALA A 306 -3.81 -29.42 3.43
C ALA A 306 -2.38 -29.96 3.28
N ARG A 307 -1.57 -30.00 4.36
CA ARG A 307 -0.21 -30.59 4.31
C ARG A 307 -0.20 -32.11 4.12
N ARG A 308 -1.26 -32.80 4.53
CA ARG A 308 -1.40 -34.25 4.28
C ARG A 308 -1.68 -34.54 2.81
N GLU A 309 -2.49 -33.69 2.17
CA GLU A 309 -2.81 -33.80 0.75
C GLU A 309 -1.65 -33.31 -0.14
N ASP A 310 -1.00 -32.22 0.27
CA ASP A 310 0.09 -31.59 -0.45
C ASP A 310 1.23 -31.21 0.52
N PRO A 311 2.30 -32.04 0.58
CA PRO A 311 3.46 -31.79 1.44
C PRO A 311 4.22 -30.50 1.12
N SER A 312 4.01 -29.89 -0.05
CA SER A 312 4.69 -28.65 -0.45
C SER A 312 4.16 -27.43 0.30
N ILE A 313 3.00 -27.53 0.97
CA ILE A 313 2.41 -26.44 1.74
C ILE A 313 3.28 -26.09 2.94
N THR A 314 3.70 -24.83 2.97
CA THR A 314 4.63 -24.26 3.95
C THR A 314 3.92 -23.39 4.99
N GLN A 315 4.67 -22.93 5.99
CA GLN A 315 4.18 -21.95 6.95
C GLN A 315 3.91 -20.57 6.29
N GLU A 316 4.63 -20.23 5.22
CA GLU A 316 4.40 -19.00 4.47
C GLU A 316 3.02 -19.01 3.79
N ASP A 317 2.60 -20.16 3.27
CA ASP A 317 1.25 -20.34 2.71
C ASP A 317 0.17 -20.11 3.76
N LEU A 318 0.35 -20.65 4.97
CA LEU A 318 -0.58 -20.40 6.07
C LEU A 318 -0.66 -18.91 6.41
N HIS A 319 0.47 -18.21 6.43
CA HIS A 319 0.51 -16.77 6.64
C HIS A 319 -0.26 -16.01 5.54
N GLN A 320 -0.11 -16.43 4.28
CA GLN A 320 -0.87 -15.87 3.17
C GLN A 320 -2.37 -16.08 3.36
N TRP A 321 -2.81 -17.29 3.74
CA TRP A 321 -4.23 -17.61 3.95
C TRP A 321 -4.85 -16.78 5.08
N ILE A 322 -4.13 -16.64 6.19
CA ILE A 322 -4.56 -15.80 7.32
C ILE A 322 -4.63 -14.33 6.89
N THR A 323 -3.68 -13.86 6.10
CA THR A 323 -3.68 -12.49 5.57
C THR A 323 -4.91 -12.24 4.69
N VAL A 324 -5.21 -13.14 3.76
CA VAL A 324 -6.42 -13.07 2.91
C VAL A 324 -7.68 -13.08 3.78
N ALA A 325 -7.79 -14.01 4.73
CA ALA A 325 -8.95 -14.10 5.62
C ALA A 325 -9.15 -12.83 6.46
N GLY A 326 -8.07 -12.24 6.98
CA GLY A 326 -8.08 -10.95 7.66
C GLY A 326 -8.58 -9.82 6.77
N THR A 327 -8.05 -9.72 5.55
CA THR A 327 -8.49 -8.69 4.59
C THR A 327 -9.93 -8.88 4.12
N LEU A 328 -10.41 -10.12 4.01
CA LEU A 328 -11.82 -10.42 3.71
C LEU A 328 -12.74 -9.99 4.85
N ALA A 329 -12.36 -10.26 6.11
CA ALA A 329 -13.12 -9.81 7.26
C ALA A 329 -13.24 -8.27 7.29
N LEU A 330 -12.13 -7.57 7.07
CA LEU A 330 -12.10 -6.11 6.95
C LEU A 330 -12.97 -5.61 5.77
N SER A 331 -12.97 -6.32 4.65
CA SER A 331 -13.81 -5.99 3.49
C SER A 331 -15.31 -6.08 3.82
N CYS A 332 -15.69 -6.94 4.77
CA CYS A 332 -17.04 -7.06 5.30
C CYS A 332 -17.30 -6.14 6.49
N GLY A 333 -16.33 -5.30 6.86
CA GLY A 333 -16.39 -4.39 8.01
C GLY A 333 -16.39 -5.09 9.36
N MET A 334 -15.84 -6.31 9.43
CA MET A 334 -15.68 -7.07 10.66
C MET A 334 -14.27 -6.90 11.22
N ASP A 335 -14.17 -6.79 12.55
CA ASP A 335 -12.90 -6.59 13.23
C ASP A 335 -12.18 -7.90 13.63
N ASN A 336 -12.73 -9.07 13.27
CA ASN A 336 -12.15 -10.37 13.57
C ASN A 336 -12.38 -11.37 12.42
N ILE A 337 -11.54 -12.41 12.35
CA ILE A 337 -11.70 -13.46 11.33
C ILE A 337 -12.70 -14.48 11.86
N GLY A 338 -13.91 -14.47 11.31
CA GLY A 338 -14.90 -15.53 11.53
C GLY A 338 -14.69 -16.73 10.59
N GLU A 339 -15.39 -17.84 10.86
CA GLU A 339 -15.29 -19.08 10.08
C GLU A 339 -15.65 -18.88 8.59
N THR A 340 -16.69 -18.11 8.31
CA THR A 340 -17.13 -17.83 6.93
C THR A 340 -16.05 -17.11 6.10
N CYS A 341 -15.32 -16.17 6.71
CA CYS A 341 -14.22 -15.48 6.06
C CYS A 341 -13.00 -16.39 5.87
N TRP A 342 -12.72 -17.25 6.85
CA TRP A 342 -11.67 -18.26 6.75
C TRP A 342 -11.93 -19.24 5.60
N GLU A 343 -13.14 -19.82 5.55
CA GLU A 343 -13.53 -20.75 4.48
C GLU A 343 -13.46 -20.09 3.10
N LYS A 344 -13.95 -18.85 2.98
CA LYS A 344 -13.85 -18.08 1.75
C LYS A 344 -12.38 -17.84 1.35
N ALA A 345 -11.52 -17.48 2.29
CA ALA A 345 -10.09 -17.28 2.01
C ALA A 345 -9.41 -18.55 1.48
N VAL A 346 -9.68 -19.69 2.11
CA VAL A 346 -9.16 -21.00 1.68
C VAL A 346 -9.67 -21.36 0.28
N ALA A 347 -10.94 -21.05 -0.03
CA ALA A 347 -11.50 -21.26 -1.35
C ALA A 347 -10.82 -20.37 -2.41
N LEU A 348 -10.60 -19.08 -2.13
CA LEU A 348 -9.88 -18.17 -3.03
C LEU A 348 -8.44 -18.65 -3.29
N GLU A 349 -7.75 -19.09 -2.24
CA GLU A 349 -6.37 -19.59 -2.36
C GLU A 349 -6.26 -20.89 -3.16
N ARG A 350 -7.25 -21.79 -3.04
CA ARG A 350 -7.36 -22.96 -3.91
C ARG A 350 -7.55 -22.55 -5.37
N LEU A 351 -8.43 -21.59 -5.65
CA LEU A 351 -8.65 -21.09 -7.02
C LEU A 351 -7.38 -20.44 -7.58
N ARG A 352 -6.71 -19.59 -6.80
CA ARG A 352 -5.44 -18.95 -7.21
C ARG A 352 -4.38 -19.99 -7.53
N ARG A 353 -4.18 -20.98 -6.66
CA ARG A 353 -3.19 -22.07 -6.87
C ARG A 353 -3.50 -22.89 -8.11
N ASN A 354 -4.77 -23.24 -8.34
CA ASN A 354 -5.20 -23.94 -9.54
C ASN A 354 -4.85 -23.14 -10.81
N ARG A 355 -5.08 -21.82 -10.78
CA ARG A 355 -4.70 -20.95 -11.90
C ARG A 355 -3.19 -20.91 -12.13
N ILE A 356 -2.38 -20.81 -11.07
CA ILE A 356 -0.91 -20.81 -11.18
C ILE A 356 -0.39 -22.14 -11.76
N ASN A 357 -1.00 -23.26 -11.38
CA ASN A 357 -0.60 -24.58 -11.88
C ASN A 357 -1.03 -24.81 -13.34
N ALA A 358 -2.12 -24.18 -13.78
CA ALA A 358 -2.57 -24.21 -15.16
C ALA A 358 -1.85 -23.20 -16.07
N SER A 359 -1.15 -22.21 -15.49
CA SER A 359 -0.55 -21.07 -16.19
C SER A 359 0.87 -21.30 -16.67
#